data_AF-A0A961UWR1-F1
#
_entry.id   AF-A0A961UWR1-F1
#
_cell.length_a   1.000
_cell.length_b   1.000
_cell.length_c   1.000
_cell.angle_alpha   90.00
_cell.angle_beta   90.00
_cell.angle_gamma   90.00
#
_symmetry.space_group_name_H-M   'P 1'
#
loop_
_entity.id
_entity.type
_entity.pdbx_description
1 polymer ?
#
loop_
_entity_poly.entity_id
_entity_poly.type
_entity_poly.pdbx_seq_one_letter_code
_entity_poly.pdbx_strand_id
1 'polypeptide(L)' 'MNTKGHWVAPERSWHNTNVSYCAVCGRLIPRRSWVFDGGAGPLSACSPDCETLYEEYLKPTYGEKKPEAKSTG' A
#
# COMPACT_ATOMS: atom_id res chain seq x y z
N MET A 1 16.55 1.67 3.92
CA MET A 1 15.85 1.41 2.64
C MET A 1 15.39 2.74 2.04
N ASN A 2 15.38 2.86 0.71
CA ASN A 2 14.80 4.04 0.03
C ASN A 2 13.33 3.76 -0.29
N THR A 3 12.42 4.38 0.46
CA THR A 3 10.99 4.37 0.17
C THR A 3 10.69 5.28 -1.03
N LYS A 4 9.84 4.82 -1.95
CA LYS A 4 9.46 5.52 -3.18
C LYS A 4 8.11 6.23 -3.08
N GLY A 5 7.37 6.03 -1.99
CA GLY A 5 6.10 6.69 -1.76
C GLY A 5 6.20 8.20 -1.46
N HIS A 6 5.04 8.80 -1.21
CA HIS A 6 4.91 10.19 -0.81
C HIS A 6 3.72 10.40 0.12
N TRP A 7 3.75 11.48 0.90
CA TRP A 7 2.65 11.84 1.78
C TRP A 7 1.51 12.52 1.03
N VAL A 8 0.29 12.02 1.21
CA VAL A 8 -0.95 12.59 0.66
C VAL A 8 -1.88 13.00 1.81
N ALA A 9 -2.38 14.23 1.75
CA ALA A 9 -3.39 14.71 2.70
C ALA A 9 -4.75 14.10 2.36
N PRO A 10 -5.58 13.80 3.37
CA PRO A 10 -6.88 13.21 3.12
C PRO A 10 -7.80 14.29 2.52
N GLU A 11 -8.41 14.02 1.38
CA GLU A 11 -9.48 14.87 0.86
C GLU A 11 -10.75 14.59 1.67
N ARG A 12 -10.96 15.34 2.75
CA ARG A 12 -12.14 15.22 3.61
C ARG A 12 -12.89 16.52 3.67
N SER A 13 -14.11 16.49 3.14
CA SER A 13 -15.14 17.48 3.44
C SER A 13 -15.46 17.43 4.94
N TRP A 14 -15.81 18.58 5.54
CA TRP A 14 -16.07 18.71 6.97
C TRP A 14 -17.12 17.73 7.53
N HIS A 15 -18.07 17.29 6.71
CA HIS A 15 -19.14 16.35 7.06
C HIS A 15 -18.76 14.88 6.86
N ASN A 16 -17.55 14.60 6.33
CA ASN A 16 -17.11 13.25 6.04
C ASN A 16 -16.51 12.60 7.29
N THR A 17 -17.27 11.70 7.91
CA THR A 17 -16.89 10.92 9.10
C THR A 17 -16.16 9.62 8.75
N ASN A 18 -15.89 9.35 7.46
CA ASN A 18 -15.22 8.12 7.06
C ASN A 18 -13.79 8.08 7.60
N VAL A 19 -13.42 6.90 8.06
CA VAL A 19 -12.08 6.57 8.51
C VAL A 19 -11.36 5.76 7.44
N SER A 20 -10.06 6.01 7.30
CA SER A 20 -9.20 5.28 6.38
C SER A 20 -8.30 4.35 7.18
N TYR A 21 -8.13 3.13 6.71
CA TYR A 21 -7.25 2.13 7.32
C TYR A 21 -6.04 1.88 6.41
N CYS A 22 -4.92 1.54 7.03
CA CYS A 22 -3.70 1.17 6.35
C CYS A 22 -3.90 -0.14 5.59
N ALA A 23 -3.66 -0.13 4.29
CA ALA A 23 -3.78 -1.31 3.43
C ALA A 23 -2.73 -2.40 3.74
N VAL A 24 -1.69 -2.07 4.52
CA VAL A 24 -0.59 -2.98 4.86
C VAL A 24 -0.79 -3.61 6.24
N CYS A 25 -1.05 -2.79 7.26
CA CYS A 25 -1.08 -3.25 8.66
C CYS A 25 -2.44 -3.12 9.35
N GLY A 26 -3.46 -2.62 8.65
CA GLY A 26 -4.83 -2.49 9.16
C GLY A 26 -5.06 -1.37 10.19
N ARG A 27 -4.01 -0.64 10.63
CA ARG A 27 -4.15 0.47 11.58
C ARG A 27 -4.87 1.67 10.97
N LEU A 28 -5.55 2.45 11.82
CA LEU A 28 -6.21 3.70 11.43
C LEU A 28 -5.20 4.74 10.89
N ILE A 29 -5.58 5.46 9.83
CA ILE A 29 -4.86 6.62 9.29
C ILE A 29 -5.60 7.90 9.70
N PRO A 30 -5.10 8.67 10.68
CA PRO A 30 -5.83 9.80 11.25
C PRO A 30 -5.62 11.12 10.51
N ARG A 31 -4.48 11.29 9.82
CA ARG A 31 -4.12 12.53 9.11
C ARG A 31 -3.76 12.19 7.68
N ARG A 32 -2.48 12.07 7.36
CA ARG A 32 -1.97 11.82 6.00
C ARG A 32 -1.69 10.35 5.76
N SER A 33 -1.89 9.88 4.54
CA SER A 33 -1.47 8.56 4.08
C SER A 33 -0.12 8.64 3.37
N TRP A 34 0.70 7.62 3.56
CA TRP A 34 1.87 7.36 2.74
C TRP A 34 1.41 6.52 1.54
N VAL A 35 1.51 7.06 0.33
CA VAL A 35 1.03 6.42 -0.90
C VAL A 35 2.21 5.94 -1.73
N PHE A 36 2.19 4.66 -2.12
CA PHE A 36 3.22 4.01 -2.94
C PHE A 36 2.60 2.96 -3.89
N ASP A 37 3.37 2.46 -4.85
CA ASP A 37 2.92 1.46 -5.83
C ASP A 37 2.89 0.05 -5.21
N GLY A 38 1.72 -0.58 -5.17
CA GLY A 38 1.50 -1.96 -4.71
C GLY A 38 1.42 -3.00 -5.83
N GLY A 39 1.93 -2.69 -7.03
CA GLY A 39 1.96 -3.58 -8.19
C GLY A 39 0.64 -3.67 -8.96
N ALA A 40 -0.49 -3.85 -8.25
CA ALA A 40 -1.83 -3.83 -8.84
C ALA A 40 -2.47 -2.42 -8.84
N GLY A 41 -1.83 -1.47 -8.17
CA GLY A 41 -2.32 -0.10 -7.98
C GLY A 41 -1.71 0.56 -6.73
N PRO A 42 -2.01 1.85 -6.49
CA PRO A 42 -1.47 2.56 -5.34
C PRO A 42 -2.06 2.03 -4.03
N LEU A 43 -1.20 1.84 -3.02
CA LEU A 43 -1.58 1.51 -1.65
C LEU A 43 -1.45 2.73 -0.75
N SER A 44 -2.43 2.91 0.14
CA SER A 44 -2.37 3.91 1.21
C SER A 44 -1.96 3.24 2.52
N ALA A 45 -0.87 3.72 3.11
CA ALA A 45 -0.33 3.23 4.36
C ALA A 45 -0.22 4.33 5.43
N CYS A 46 -0.07 3.90 6.69
CA CYS A 46 0.07 4.83 7.81
C CYS A 46 1.49 5.42 7.94
N SER A 47 2.51 4.76 7.38
CA SER A 47 3.91 5.22 7.45
C SER A 47 4.77 4.64 6.32
N PRO A 48 5.96 5.23 6.07
CA PRO A 48 6.95 4.66 5.14
C PRO A 48 7.41 3.25 5.55
N ASP A 49 7.42 2.91 6.85
CA ASP A 49 7.78 1.57 7.32
C ASP A 49 6.83 0.49 6.80
N CYS A 50 5.57 0.85 6.51
CA CYS A 50 4.63 -0.06 5.89
C CYS A 50 4.93 -0.32 4.42
N GLU A 51 5.57 0.62 3.70
CA GLU A 51 6.10 0.34 2.37
C GLU A 51 7.25 -0.68 2.47
N THR A 52 8.15 -0.50 3.43
CA THR A 52 9.23 -1.47 3.70
C THR A 52 8.66 -2.84 4.04
N LEU A 53 7.69 -2.94 4.96
CA LEU A 53 7.02 -4.20 5.29
C LEU A 53 6.34 -4.84 4.08
N TYR A 54 5.70 -4.02 3.23
CA TYR A 54 5.07 -4.52 2.03
C TYR A 54 6.09 -5.13 1.06
N GLU A 55 7.16 -4.41 0.74
CA GLU A 55 8.17 -4.86 -0.23
C GLU A 55 8.99 -6.05 0.28
N GLU A 56 9.29 -6.09 1.58
CA GLU A 56 10.19 -7.09 2.14
C GLU A 56 9.51 -8.37 2.59
N TYR A 57 8.22 -8.28 2.95
CA TYR A 57 7.49 -9.41 3.51
C TYR A 57 6.21 -9.72 2.75
N LEU A 58 5.27 -8.77 2.66
CA LEU A 58 3.94 -9.09 2.13
C LEU A 58 3.96 -9.47 0.65
N LYS A 59 4.61 -8.66 -0.19
CA LYS A 59 4.67 -8.88 -1.64
C LYS A 59 5.42 -10.18 -1.99
N PRO A 60 6.58 -10.51 -1.41
CA PRO A 60 7.21 -11.81 -1.62
C PRO A 60 6.39 -13.01 -1.12
N THR A 61 5.65 -12.83 -0.01
CA THR A 61 4.93 -13.94 0.64
C THR A 61 3.55 -14.20 0.00
N TYR A 62 2.85 -13.14 -0.40
CA TYR A 62 1.43 -13.19 -0.81
C TYR A 62 1.14 -12.54 -2.17
N GLY A 63 2.12 -11.90 -2.81
CA GLY A 63 1.93 -11.31 -4.13
C GLY A 63 1.59 -12.36 -5.17
N GLU A 64 0.75 -12.01 -6.14
CA GLU A 64 0.37 -12.93 -7.22
C GLU A 64 1.61 -13.40 -7.96
N LYS A 65 1.89 -14.72 -7.90
CA LYS A 65 2.83 -15.34 -8.83
C LYS A 65 2.17 -15.30 -10.20
N LYS A 66 2.71 -14.46 -11.09
CA LYS A 66 2.32 -14.46 -12.51
C LYS A 66 2.37 -15.91 -12.99
N PRO A 67 1.28 -16.48 -13.56
CA PRO A 67 1.33 -17.85 -14.04
C PRO A 67 2.42 -17.92 -15.12
N GLU A 68 3.40 -18.80 -14.90
CA GLU A 68 4.45 -19.07 -15.89
C GLU A 68 3.76 -19.48 -17.19
N ALA A 69 3.94 -18.65 -18.23
CA ALA A 69 3.47 -18.97 -19.56
C ALA A 69 4.15 -20.29 -19.98
N LYS A 70 3.40 -21.39 -19.95
CA LYS A 70 3.87 -22.66 -20.53
C LYS A 70 4.16 -22.39 -22.00
N SER A 71 5.45 -22.38 -22.38
CA SER A 71 5.84 -22.54 -23.78
C SER A 71 5.51 -23.98 -24.17
N THR A 72 4.37 -24.18 -24.84
CA THR A 72 4.12 -25.45 -25.53
C THR A 72 5.02 -25.45 -26.76
N GLY A 73 6.02 -26.34 -26.75
CA GLY A 73 6.83 -26.67 -27.92
C GLY A 73 6.11 -27.58 -28.90
#